data_AF-A0A6C0CK96-F1
#
_entry.id   AF-A0A6C0CK96-F1
#
_cell.length_a   1.000
_cell.length_b   1.000
_cell.length_c   1.000
_cell.angle_alpha   90.00
_cell.angle_beta   90.00
_cell.angle_gamma   90.00
#
_symmetry.space_group_name_H-M   'P 1'
#
loop_
_entity.id
_entity.type
_entity.pdbx_description
1 polymer ?
#
loop_
_entity_poly.entity_id
_entity_poly.type
_entity_poly.pdbx_seq_one_letter_code
_entity_poly.pdbx_strand_id
1 'polypeptide(L)' 'MELKRFFNTETGKIIVSILLGLGLATFFRKTCEGRNCLSFRGPDLEDIKNKKYKYGNTCFQYEMASIPCDNKKKYVDFA' A
#
# COMPACT_ATOMS: atom_id res chain seq x y z
N MET A 1 -30.92 29.45 16.02
CA MET A 1 -30.19 30.17 17.09
C MET A 1 -29.47 29.24 18.07
N GLU A 2 -29.50 27.91 17.86
CA GLU A 2 -28.94 26.93 18.81
C GLU A 2 -27.46 26.58 18.59
N LEU A 3 -27.00 26.55 17.33
CA LEU A 3 -25.60 26.24 17.01
C LEU A 3 -24.61 27.26 17.59
N LYS A 4 -24.98 28.54 17.61
CA LYS A 4 -24.17 29.60 18.23
C LYS A 4 -23.95 29.39 19.72
N ARG A 5 -24.91 28.79 20.44
CA ARG A 5 -24.75 28.51 21.88
C ARG A 5 -23.78 27.34 22.07
N PHE A 6 -23.89 26.31 21.24
CA PHE A 6 -23.00 25.14 21.27
C PHE A 6 -21.53 25.51 21.09
N PHE A 7 -21.19 26.32 20.06
CA PHE A 7 -19.81 26.76 19.83
C PHE A 7 -19.23 27.69 20.91
N ASN A 8 -20.08 28.31 21.72
CA ASN A 8 -19.63 29.24 22.78
C ASN A 8 -19.48 28.57 24.15
N THR A 9 -19.91 27.31 24.31
CA THR A 9 -19.67 26.55 25.55
C THR A 9 -18.30 25.87 25.53
N GLU A 10 -17.65 25.78 26.70
CA GLU A 10 -16.34 25.12 26.83
C GLU A 10 -16.38 23.66 26.34
N THR A 11 -17.43 22.92 26.71
CA THR A 11 -17.64 21.53 26.24
C THR A 11 -17.84 21.46 24.72
N GLY A 12 -18.60 22.40 24.14
CA GLY A 12 -18.82 22.44 22.68
C GLY A 12 -17.56 22.77 21.90
N LYS A 13 -16.70 23.68 22.39
CA LYS A 13 -15.39 23.98 21.78
C LYS A 13 -14.49 22.74 21.74
N ILE A 14 -14.48 21.93 22.80
CA ILE A 14 -13.70 20.69 22.87
C ILE A 14 -14.20 19.68 21.84
N ILE A 15 -15.51 19.44 21.79
CA ILE A 15 -16.10 18.47 20.85
C ILE A 15 -15.82 18.89 19.40
N VAL A 16 -15.96 20.17 19.08
CA VAL A 16 -15.71 20.70 17.74
C VAL A 16 -14.23 20.59 17.36
N SER A 17 -13.32 20.86 18.28
CA SER A 17 -11.88 20.69 18.06
C SER A 17 -11.51 19.23 17.74
N ILE A 18 -12.12 18.28 18.45
CA ILE A 18 -11.93 16.84 18.20
C ILE A 18 -12.49 16.46 16.82
N LEU A 19 -13.72 16.89 16.49
CA LEU A 19 -14.34 16.60 15.20
C LEU A 19 -13.55 17.19 14.03
N LEU A 20 -13.03 18.41 14.18
CA LEU A 20 -12.18 19.03 13.17
C LEU A 20 -10.84 18.31 13.03
N GLY A 21 -10.22 17.88 14.13
CA GLY A 21 -8.99 17.09 14.10
C GLY A 21 -9.17 15.73 13.40
N LEU A 22 -10.24 15.02 13.74
CA LEU A 22 -10.59 13.74 13.10
C LEU A 22 -10.97 13.92 11.63
N GLY A 23 -11.74 14.95 11.30
CA GLY A 23 -12.12 15.29 9.93
C GLY A 23 -10.92 15.72 9.07
N LEU A 24 -9.92 16.39 9.65
CA LEU A 24 -8.70 16.73 8.93
C LEU A 24 -7.82 15.49 8.71
N ALA A 25 -7.73 14.60 9.70
CA ALA A 25 -6.94 13.38 9.62
C ALA A 25 -7.39 12.46 8.47
N THR A 26 -8.69 12.44 8.13
CA THR A 26 -9.20 11.62 7.03
C THR A 26 -8.78 12.12 5.66
N PHE A 27 -8.51 13.42 5.47
CA PHE A 27 -7.99 13.94 4.19
C PHE A 27 -6.57 13.46 3.87
N PHE A 28 -5.76 13.18 4.89
CA PHE A 28 -4.40 12.66 4.71
C PHE A 28 -4.34 11.14 4.60
N ARG A 29 -5.46 10.44 4.79
CA ARG A 29 -5.53 9.01 4.53
C ARG A 29 -5.46 8.81 3.01
N LYS A 30 -4.28 8.40 2.52
CA LYS A 30 -4.06 8.03 1.12
C LYS A 30 -5.17 7.06 0.69
N THR A 31 -6.14 7.53 -0.11
CA THR A 31 -7.16 6.65 -0.68
C THR A 31 -6.46 5.70 -1.62
N CYS A 32 -6.38 4.46 -1.21
CA CYS A 32 -5.59 3.44 -1.86
C CYS A 32 -6.47 2.83 -2.96
N GLU A 33 -6.64 3.57 -4.05
CA GLU A 33 -7.56 3.18 -5.12
C GLU A 33 -6.83 2.48 -6.27
N GLY A 34 -7.27 1.26 -6.56
CA GLY A 34 -6.81 0.46 -7.69
C GLY A 34 -5.30 0.16 -7.67
N ARG A 35 -4.62 0.48 -8.77
CA ARG A 35 -3.22 0.09 -9.02
C ARG A 35 -2.20 0.77 -8.11
N ASN A 36 -2.57 1.87 -7.46
CA ASN A 36 -1.69 2.59 -6.53
C ASN A 36 -1.62 1.95 -5.14
N CYS A 37 -2.42 0.90 -4.90
CA CYS A 37 -2.42 0.14 -3.65
C CYS A 37 -1.80 -1.26 -3.75
N LEU A 38 -1.45 -1.69 -4.97
CA LEU A 38 -0.89 -3.01 -5.20
C LEU A 38 0.63 -2.95 -5.03
N SER A 39 1.13 -3.54 -3.94
CA SER A 39 2.55 -3.86 -3.79
C SER A 39 2.82 -5.20 -4.47
N PHE A 40 3.41 -5.15 -5.66
CA PHE A 40 3.87 -6.35 -6.35
C PHE A 40 5.19 -6.78 -5.74
N ARG A 41 5.17 -7.89 -5.00
CA ARG A 41 6.39 -8.55 -4.52
C ARG A 41 6.64 -9.83 -5.29
N GLY A 42 7.88 -10.06 -5.69
CA GLY A 42 8.31 -11.34 -6.26
C GLY A 42 8.35 -12.42 -5.18
N PRO A 43 8.23 -13.71 -5.53
CA PRO A 43 8.44 -14.81 -4.57
C PRO A 43 9.87 -14.80 -4.03
N ASP A 44 10.09 -15.41 -2.87
CA ASP A 44 11.41 -15.53 -2.26
C ASP A 44 12.42 -16.23 -3.21
N LEU A 45 13.68 -15.81 -3.15
CA LEU A 45 14.77 -16.34 -3.97
C LEU A 45 14.95 -17.85 -3.78
N GLU A 46 14.83 -18.35 -2.55
CA GLU A 46 14.97 -19.78 -2.24
C GLU A 46 13.84 -20.60 -2.86
N ASP A 47 12.64 -20.04 -2.85
CA ASP A 47 11.45 -20.66 -3.43
C ASP A 47 11.56 -20.81 -4.94
N ILE A 48 12.14 -19.82 -5.63
CA ILE A 48 12.39 -19.88 -7.08
C ILE A 48 13.41 -20.96 -7.41
N LYS A 49 14.47 -21.09 -6.60
CA LYS A 49 15.59 -22.01 -6.87
C LYS A 49 15.22 -23.48 -6.60
N ASN A 50 14.44 -23.72 -5.54
CA ASN A 50 14.16 -25.06 -5.04
C ASN A 50 12.89 -25.70 -5.66
N LYS A 51 12.07 -24.93 -6.38
CA LYS A 51 10.82 -25.41 -6.98
C LYS A 51 10.95 -25.60 -8.48
N LYS A 52 10.24 -26.61 -9.00
CA LYS A 52 10.06 -26.84 -10.44
C LYS A 52 8.68 -26.33 -10.85
N TYR A 53 8.63 -25.53 -11.89
CA TYR A 53 7.41 -24.88 -12.36
C TYR A 53 6.91 -25.56 -13.62
N LYS A 54 5.64 -25.97 -13.64
CA LYS A 54 5.02 -26.57 -14.83
C LYS A 54 4.35 -25.48 -15.65
N TYR A 55 4.73 -25.36 -16.92
CA TYR A 55 4.06 -24.48 -17.87
C TYR A 55 3.60 -25.31 -19.07
N GLY A 56 2.28 -25.42 -19.25
CA GLY A 56 1.69 -26.36 -20.21
C GLY A 56 2.05 -27.80 -19.87
N ASN A 57 2.77 -28.47 -20.77
CA ASN A 57 3.17 -29.88 -20.61
C ASN A 57 4.65 -30.06 -20.21
N THR A 58 5.40 -28.98 -20.03
CA THR A 58 6.84 -29.03 -19.72
C THR A 58 7.14 -28.41 -18.35
N CYS A 59 8.14 -28.97 -17.68
CA CYS A 59 8.61 -28.49 -16.37
C CYS A 59 9.91 -27.71 -16.53
N PHE A 60 10.01 -26.56 -15.86
CA PHE A 60 11.16 -25.67 -15.90
C PHE A 60 11.71 -25.47 -14.49
N GLN A 61 13.03 -25.37 -14.38
CA GLN A 61 13.72 -24.95 -13.17
C GLN A 61 14.46 -23.65 -13.51
N TYR A 62 14.25 -22.62 -12.70
CA TYR A 62 14.84 -21.31 -12.95
C TYR A 62 16.13 -21.15 -12.15
N GLU A 63 17.18 -20.69 -12.82
CA GLU A 63 18.43 -20.27 -12.18
C GLU A 63 18.53 -18.74 -12.24
N MET A 64 18.95 -18.14 -11.14
CA MET A 64 19.06 -16.69 -11.03
C MET A 64 20.46 -16.24 -11.43
N ALA A 65 20.52 -15.29 -12.36
CA ALA A 65 21.76 -14.62 -12.76
C ALA A 65 21.66 -13.13 -12.45
N SER A 66 22.73 -12.57 -11.88
CA SER A 66 22.83 -11.13 -11.67
C SER A 66 23.16 -10.45 -13.00
N ILE A 67 22.34 -9.48 -13.40
CA ILE A 67 22.53 -8.68 -14.61
C ILE A 67 22.51 -7.19 -14.26
N PRO A 68 23.21 -6.34 -15.03
CA PRO A 68 23.12 -4.90 -14.84
C PRO A 68 21.69 -4.40 -15.08
N CYS A 69 21.26 -3.42 -14.28
CA CYS A 69 19.93 -2.84 -14.37
C CYS A 69 19.76 -2.10 -15.71
N ASP A 70 18.81 -2.58 -16.52
CA ASP A 70 18.27 -1.90 -17.70
C ASP A 70 17.08 -1.00 -17.30
N ASN A 71 17.16 0.28 -17.67
CA ASN A 71 16.14 1.30 -17.40
C ASN A 71 14.80 1.06 -18.13
N LYS A 72 14.75 0.15 -19.11
CA LYS A 72 13.51 -0.21 -19.83
C LYS A 72 12.67 -1.24 -19.09
N LYS A 73 13.19 -1.84 -18.02
CA LYS A 73 12.52 -2.91 -17.26
C LYS A 73 12.05 -2.39 -15.91
N LYS A 74 10.92 -2.92 -15.44
CA LYS A 74 10.40 -2.66 -14.09
C LYS A 74 10.92 -3.73 -13.13
N TYR A 75 11.68 -3.31 -12.13
CA TYR A 75 12.15 -4.17 -11.06
C TYR A 75 11.13 -4.19 -9.92
N VAL A 76 10.93 -5.36 -9.32
CA VAL A 76 10.06 -5.55 -8.16
C VAL A 76 10.89 -6.17 -7.05
N ASP A 77 10.64 -5.74 -5.82
CA ASP A 77 11.31 -6.31 -4.66
C ASP A 77 10.80 -7.73 -4.39
N PHE A 78 11.68 -8.60 -3.89
CA PHE A 78 11.30 -9.93 -3.43
C PHE A 78 10.52 -9.83 -2.09
N ALA A 79 9.65 -10.82 -1.83
CA ALA A 79 8.66 -10.79 -0.75
C ALA A 79 9.24 -10.92 0.65
#